data_AF-A0A1S6IP08-F1
#
_entry.id   AF-A0A1S6IP08-F1
#
_cell.length_a   1.000
_cell.length_b   1.000
_cell.length_c   1.000
_cell.angle_alpha   90.00
_cell.angle_beta   90.00
_cell.angle_gamma   90.00
#
_symmetry.space_group_name_H-M   'P 1'
#
loop_
_entity.id
_entity.type
_entity.pdbx_description
1 polymer ?
#
loop_
_entity_poly.entity_id
_entity_poly.type
_entity_poly.pdbx_seq_one_letter_code
_entity_poly.pdbx_strand_id
1 'polypeptide(L)'
;MTNILIRNAHLKDEQPTTDIKISGSKIIEIGNNLVNDNDALEIDAEGNVVLPTFIESHIHPDKAFLEERKPNVSGTLAEALKNTAELKAKYTYDDVFSRAQRLIKWSIRNGTTIMRAIPDVDPFEETLGVRVLVDLREKYKDLLDMQICAFPQEGIVRHPEVYDMMEESIKMGADIVGGCPYSEDSIEDTKKHIEMVFCFGSKI
;
A
#
# COMPACT_ATOMS: atom_id res chain seq x y z
N MET A 1 -12.91 -8.98 -24.05
CA MET A 1 -12.05 -9.67 -23.05
C MET A 1 -10.67 -9.73 -23.64
N THR A 2 -9.65 -9.30 -22.90
CA THR A 2 -8.27 -9.38 -23.38
C THR A 2 -7.80 -10.83 -23.30
N ASN A 3 -7.36 -11.37 -24.44
CA ASN A 3 -6.70 -12.67 -24.50
C ASN A 3 -5.20 -12.42 -24.69
N ILE A 4 -4.38 -13.07 -23.88
CA ILE A 4 -2.91 -12.93 -23.94
C ILE A 4 -2.30 -14.33 -24.00
N LEU A 5 -1.28 -14.50 -24.83
CA LEU A 5 -0.44 -15.67 -24.87
C LEU A 5 1.01 -15.27 -24.63
N ILE A 6 1.56 -15.66 -23.48
CA ILE A 6 2.96 -15.43 -23.15
C ILE A 6 3.74 -16.67 -23.62
N ARG A 7 4.75 -16.48 -24.47
CA ARG A 7 5.61 -17.54 -25.01
C ARG A 7 6.90 -17.69 -24.20
N ASN A 8 7.47 -18.88 -24.24
CA ASN A 8 8.85 -19.14 -23.81
C ASN A 8 9.18 -18.63 -22.38
N ALA A 9 8.23 -18.72 -21.46
CA ALA A 9 8.40 -18.26 -20.09
C ALA A 9 9.08 -19.32 -19.20
N HIS A 10 10.03 -18.90 -18.36
CA HIS A 10 10.47 -19.73 -17.22
C HIS A 10 9.60 -19.45 -15.99
N LEU A 11 8.96 -20.49 -15.48
CA LEU A 11 8.12 -20.43 -14.26
C LEU A 11 8.77 -21.05 -13.03
N LYS A 12 9.73 -21.95 -13.23
CA LYS A 12 10.44 -22.69 -12.17
C LYS A 12 11.89 -22.88 -12.59
N ASP A 13 12.77 -22.84 -11.61
CA ASP A 13 14.19 -23.11 -11.81
C ASP A 13 14.42 -24.49 -12.44
N GLU A 14 15.39 -24.57 -13.34
CA GLU A 14 15.86 -25.81 -13.99
C GLU A 14 14.80 -26.55 -14.83
N GLN A 15 13.62 -25.96 -15.06
CA GLN A 15 12.60 -26.51 -15.97
C GLN A 15 12.69 -25.85 -17.35
N PRO A 16 12.32 -26.56 -18.43
CA PRO A 16 12.18 -25.94 -19.75
C PRO A 16 11.21 -24.75 -19.74
N THR A 17 11.34 -23.88 -20.74
CA THR A 17 10.36 -22.80 -20.96
C THR A 17 8.98 -23.37 -21.30
N THR A 18 7.94 -22.59 -21.02
CA THR A 18 6.54 -22.95 -21.27
C THR A 18 5.74 -21.75 -21.77
N ASP A 19 4.56 -21.99 -22.32
CA ASP A 19 3.62 -20.93 -22.72
C ASP A 19 2.50 -20.78 -21.67
N ILE A 20 1.98 -19.56 -21.54
CA ILE A 20 0.92 -19.20 -20.58
C ILE A 20 -0.22 -18.53 -21.33
N LYS A 21 -1.42 -19.09 -21.25
CA LYS A 21 -2.61 -18.55 -21.89
C LYS A 21 -3.54 -17.91 -20.88
N ILE A 22 -3.92 -16.66 -21.14
CA ILE A 22 -4.76 -15.83 -20.28
C ILE A 22 -6.00 -15.41 -21.06
N SER A 23 -7.17 -15.54 -20.43
CA SER A 23 -8.41 -14.98 -20.95
C SER A 23 -9.11 -14.17 -19.86
N GLY A 24 -9.32 -12.87 -20.12
CA GLY A 24 -9.82 -11.95 -19.11
C GLY A 24 -8.87 -11.86 -17.92
N SER A 25 -9.35 -12.21 -16.72
CA SER A 25 -8.59 -12.13 -15.47
C SER A 25 -8.03 -13.48 -14.99
N LYS A 26 -8.04 -14.52 -15.84
CA LYS A 26 -7.63 -15.87 -15.45
C LYS A 26 -6.58 -16.43 -16.38
N ILE A 27 -5.60 -17.11 -15.79
CA ILE A 27 -4.77 -18.08 -16.49
C ILE A 27 -5.65 -19.30 -16.76
N ILE A 28 -5.84 -19.63 -18.03
CA ILE A 28 -6.71 -20.74 -18.45
C ILE A 28 -5.91 -22.00 -18.80
N GLU A 29 -4.64 -21.85 -19.18
CA GLU A 29 -3.78 -22.97 -19.56
C GLU A 29 -2.30 -22.59 -19.41
N ILE A 30 -1.49 -23.56 -18.99
CA ILE A 30 -0.02 -23.49 -18.96
C ILE A 30 0.49 -24.77 -19.59
N GLY A 31 1.34 -24.67 -20.61
CA GLY A 31 1.80 -25.82 -21.35
C GLY A 31 2.70 -25.46 -22.52
N ASN A 32 3.14 -26.46 -23.27
CA ASN A 32 4.07 -26.26 -24.37
C ASN A 32 3.34 -26.20 -25.71
N ASN A 33 3.81 -25.35 -26.63
CA ASN A 33 3.27 -25.21 -27.99
C ASN A 33 1.77 -24.87 -27.98
N LEU A 34 1.34 -23.97 -27.08
CA LEU A 34 -0.07 -23.61 -26.98
C LEU A 34 -0.53 -22.92 -28.26
N VAL A 35 -1.73 -23.26 -28.73
CA VAL A 35 -2.30 -22.65 -29.94
C VAL A 35 -2.81 -21.25 -29.60
N ASN A 36 -2.39 -20.27 -30.40
CA ASN A 36 -2.98 -18.92 -30.38
C ASN A 36 -4.33 -18.97 -31.11
N ASP A 37 -5.35 -19.47 -30.41
CA ASP A 37 -6.74 -19.33 -30.83
C ASP A 37 -7.32 -18.02 -30.25
N ASN A 38 -8.29 -17.42 -30.93
CA ASN A 38 -9.00 -16.20 -30.50
C ASN A 38 -8.21 -14.88 -30.53
N ASP A 39 -7.31 -14.70 -31.51
CA ASP A 39 -6.57 -13.46 -31.76
C ASP A 39 -5.90 -12.89 -30.50
N ALA A 40 -5.29 -13.76 -29.68
CA ALA A 40 -4.64 -13.34 -28.45
C ALA A 40 -3.40 -12.47 -28.75
N LEU A 41 -3.21 -11.43 -27.94
CA LEU A 41 -1.97 -10.65 -27.94
C LEU A 41 -0.82 -11.58 -27.53
N GLU A 42 0.14 -11.77 -28.42
CA GLU A 42 1.30 -12.61 -28.17
C GLU A 42 2.44 -11.77 -27.59
N ILE A 43 3.04 -12.25 -26.51
CA ILE A 43 4.20 -11.66 -25.84
C ILE A 43 5.25 -12.75 -25.71
N ASP A 44 6.43 -12.55 -26.27
CA ASP A 44 7.55 -13.48 -26.06
C ASP A 44 8.33 -13.09 -24.80
N ALA A 45 8.46 -14.02 -23.85
CA ALA A 45 9.30 -13.81 -22.67
C ALA A 45 10.79 -14.02 -22.98
N GLU A 46 11.14 -14.53 -24.17
CA GLU A 46 12.52 -14.75 -24.63
C GLU A 46 13.35 -15.63 -23.70
N GLY A 47 12.71 -16.60 -23.03
CA GLY A 47 13.37 -17.44 -22.03
C GLY A 47 13.65 -16.71 -20.72
N ASN A 48 13.06 -15.55 -20.46
CA ASN A 48 13.16 -14.88 -19.15
C ASN A 48 12.14 -15.45 -18.17
N VAL A 49 12.37 -15.15 -16.89
CA VAL A 49 11.46 -15.52 -15.80
C VAL A 49 10.15 -14.72 -15.92
N VAL A 50 9.03 -15.41 -15.72
CA VAL A 50 7.71 -14.78 -15.54
C VAL A 50 7.25 -15.07 -14.13
N LEU A 51 7.08 -14.01 -13.35
CA LEU A 51 6.67 -14.09 -11.95
C LEU A 51 5.22 -13.62 -11.78
N PRO A 52 4.53 -14.08 -10.72
CA PRO A 52 3.35 -13.39 -10.23
C PRO A 52 3.68 -11.93 -9.87
N THR A 53 2.63 -11.13 -9.66
CA THR A 53 2.78 -9.77 -9.11
C THR A 53 3.58 -9.75 -7.81
N PHE A 54 4.31 -8.67 -7.58
CA PHE A 54 4.91 -8.38 -6.28
C PHE A 54 3.88 -7.80 -5.31
N ILE A 55 4.10 -8.07 -4.03
CA ILE A 55 3.26 -7.62 -2.92
C ILE A 55 4.07 -6.67 -2.06
N GLU A 56 3.61 -5.42 -1.93
CA GLU A 56 4.10 -4.47 -0.93
C GLU A 56 3.19 -4.55 0.30
N SER A 57 3.64 -5.22 1.35
CA SER A 57 2.82 -5.52 2.52
C SER A 57 2.84 -4.43 3.61
N HIS A 58 3.75 -3.46 3.53
CA HIS A 58 3.87 -2.39 4.52
C HIS A 58 4.56 -1.16 3.92
N ILE A 59 3.76 -0.14 3.56
CA ILE A 59 4.31 1.12 3.06
C ILE A 59 3.54 2.34 3.56
N HIS A 60 4.21 3.50 3.65
CA HIS A 60 3.64 4.78 4.10
C HIS A 60 3.64 5.82 2.96
N PRO A 61 2.67 5.79 2.01
CA PRO A 61 2.67 6.71 0.86
C PRO A 61 2.42 8.18 1.22
N ASP A 62 1.72 8.43 2.33
CA ASP A 62 1.47 9.74 2.93
C ASP A 62 2.78 10.48 3.29
N LYS A 63 3.82 9.72 3.66
CA LYS A 63 5.17 10.21 3.99
C LYS A 63 6.19 10.03 2.86
N ALA A 64 5.77 9.55 1.69
CA ALA A 64 6.68 9.31 0.59
C ALA A 64 7.41 10.60 0.18
N PHE A 65 8.71 10.48 -0.09
CA PHE A 65 9.58 11.56 -0.60
C PHE A 65 9.78 12.77 0.33
N LEU A 66 9.46 12.68 1.63
CA LEU A 66 9.74 13.78 2.57
C LEU A 66 11.24 14.03 2.77
N GLU A 67 12.08 13.01 2.58
CA GLU A 67 13.54 13.15 2.68
C GLU A 67 14.10 14.19 1.67
N GLU A 68 13.45 14.36 0.51
CA GLU A 68 13.79 15.40 -0.48
C GLU A 68 13.58 16.82 0.07
N ARG A 69 12.74 16.98 1.10
CA ARG A 69 12.42 18.27 1.74
C ARG A 69 13.22 18.52 3.00
N LYS A 70 13.34 17.49 3.83
CA LYS A 70 14.08 17.55 5.08
C LYS A 70 14.73 16.19 5.35
N PRO A 71 16.03 16.04 5.05
CA PRO A 71 16.71 14.77 5.20
C PRO A 71 16.87 14.39 6.68
N ASN A 72 16.89 13.09 6.97
CA ASN A 72 17.25 12.56 8.27
C ASN A 72 18.78 12.42 8.35
N VAL A 73 19.48 13.48 8.74
CA VAL A 73 20.94 13.55 8.66
C VAL A 73 21.61 12.63 9.67
N SER A 74 21.06 12.49 10.88
CA SER A 74 21.59 11.60 11.91
C SER A 74 21.24 10.12 11.69
N GLY A 75 20.26 9.83 10.83
CA GLY A 75 19.75 8.48 10.61
C GLY A 75 18.96 7.90 11.80
N THR A 76 18.60 8.73 12.79
CA THR A 76 17.88 8.28 13.99
C THR A 76 16.37 8.31 13.78
N LEU A 77 15.65 7.43 14.48
CA LEU A 77 14.18 7.46 14.51
C LEU A 77 13.66 8.78 15.10
N ALA A 78 14.31 9.29 16.15
CA ALA A 78 13.89 10.53 16.80
C ALA A 78 13.95 11.74 15.84
N GLU A 79 15.00 11.85 15.03
CA GLU A 79 15.07 12.89 14.00
C GLU A 79 14.01 12.67 12.91
N ALA A 80 13.79 11.43 12.45
CA ALA A 80 12.77 11.13 11.46
C ALA A 80 11.36 11.54 11.95
N LEU A 81 11.01 11.22 13.20
CA LEU A 81 9.72 11.59 13.80
C LEU A 81 9.58 13.11 13.89
N LYS A 82 10.60 13.81 14.40
CA LYS A 82 10.61 15.26 14.48
C LYS A 82 10.44 15.92 13.10
N ASN A 83 11.22 15.47 12.11
CA ASN A 83 11.17 16.01 10.75
C ASN A 83 9.80 15.76 10.11
N THR A 84 9.23 14.58 10.31
CA THR A 84 7.92 14.22 9.77
C THR A 84 6.81 15.05 10.43
N ALA A 85 6.79 15.19 11.75
CA ALA A 85 5.80 16.02 12.47
C ALA A 85 5.81 17.48 12.00
N GLU A 86 7.00 18.08 11.82
CA GLU A 86 7.14 19.44 11.30
C GLU A 86 6.64 19.61 9.86
N LEU A 87 6.76 18.57 9.03
CA LEU A 87 6.31 18.58 7.64
C LEU A 87 4.80 18.32 7.52
N LYS A 88 4.25 17.40 8.33
CA LYS A 88 2.82 17.07 8.38
C LYS A 88 1.94 18.27 8.64
N ALA A 89 2.35 19.15 9.54
CA ALA A 89 1.65 20.40 9.84
C ALA A 89 1.49 21.35 8.64
N LYS A 90 2.18 21.08 7.51
CA LYS A 90 2.10 21.85 6.26
C LYS A 90 1.50 21.04 5.11
N TYR A 91 1.00 19.84 5.38
CA TYR A 91 0.40 19.02 4.34
C TYR A 91 -0.83 19.69 3.76
N THR A 92 -0.98 19.49 2.46
CA THR A 92 -2.21 19.80 1.73
C THR A 92 -2.61 18.54 0.99
N TYR A 93 -3.88 18.44 0.60
CA TYR A 93 -4.36 17.32 -0.19
C TYR A 93 -3.52 17.11 -1.45
N ASP A 94 -3.30 18.18 -2.23
CA ASP A 94 -2.53 18.11 -3.49
C ASP A 94 -1.08 17.67 -3.25
N ASP A 95 -0.48 18.12 -2.15
CA ASP A 95 0.85 17.69 -1.75
C ASP A 95 0.93 16.18 -1.53
N VAL A 96 0.13 15.67 -0.58
CA VAL A 96 0.13 14.25 -0.21
C VAL A 96 -0.26 13.39 -1.41
N PHE A 97 -1.27 13.80 -2.19
CA PHE A 97 -1.74 13.10 -3.37
C PHE A 97 -0.65 12.98 -4.43
N SER A 98 0.07 14.06 -4.74
CA SER A 98 1.13 14.04 -5.76
C SER A 98 2.28 13.10 -5.39
N ARG A 99 2.70 13.11 -4.11
CA ARG A 99 3.79 12.25 -3.60
C ARG A 99 3.37 10.78 -3.52
N ALA A 100 2.22 10.49 -2.94
CA ALA A 100 1.69 9.14 -2.87
C ALA A 100 1.45 8.56 -4.28
N GLN A 101 0.94 9.35 -5.21
CA GLN A 101 0.76 8.94 -6.60
C GLN A 101 2.08 8.64 -7.30
N ARG A 102 3.12 9.45 -7.07
CA ARG A 102 4.46 9.19 -7.63
C ARG A 102 4.96 7.81 -7.18
N LEU A 103 4.82 7.50 -5.89
CA LEU A 103 5.19 6.20 -5.33
C LEU A 103 4.38 5.06 -5.96
N ILE A 104 3.05 5.17 -5.98
CA ILE A 104 2.16 4.15 -6.56
C ILE A 104 2.51 3.86 -8.03
N LYS A 105 2.74 4.91 -8.83
CA LYS A 105 3.15 4.74 -10.24
C LYS A 105 4.50 4.04 -10.36
N TRP A 106 5.43 4.29 -9.43
CA TRP A 106 6.71 3.56 -9.39
C TRP A 106 6.50 2.09 -9.01
N SER A 107 5.69 1.79 -8.00
CA SER A 107 5.38 0.42 -7.60
C SER A 107 4.78 -0.40 -8.75
N ILE A 108 3.74 0.13 -9.42
CA ILE A 108 3.09 -0.53 -10.56
C ILE A 108 4.10 -0.79 -11.70
N ARG A 109 4.92 0.21 -12.05
CA ARG A 109 5.93 0.08 -13.11
C ARG A 109 7.00 -0.97 -12.81
N ASN A 110 7.23 -1.26 -11.54
CA ASN A 110 8.18 -2.29 -11.09
C ASN A 110 7.48 -3.62 -10.74
N GLY A 111 6.23 -3.82 -11.17
CA GLY A 111 5.52 -5.10 -11.05
C GLY A 111 4.81 -5.34 -9.72
N THR A 112 4.68 -4.32 -8.86
CA THR A 112 3.86 -4.40 -7.64
C THR A 112 2.42 -4.00 -7.96
N THR A 113 1.49 -4.95 -7.89
CA THR A 113 0.05 -4.72 -8.09
C THR A 113 -0.80 -5.09 -6.88
N ILE A 114 -0.19 -5.43 -5.76
CA ILE A 114 -0.87 -5.61 -4.46
C ILE A 114 -0.11 -4.77 -3.42
N MET A 115 -0.82 -3.93 -2.69
CA MET A 115 -0.22 -2.99 -1.72
C MET A 115 -1.06 -2.87 -0.45
N ARG A 116 -0.40 -2.77 0.71
CA ARG A 116 -1.00 -2.26 1.95
C ARG A 116 -0.36 -0.93 2.32
N ALA A 117 -1.13 0.14 2.15
CA ALA A 117 -0.75 1.48 2.51
C ALA A 117 -1.18 1.78 3.95
N ILE A 118 -0.31 2.46 4.70
CA ILE A 118 -0.45 2.68 6.15
C ILE A 118 -0.33 4.19 6.41
N PRO A 119 -1.34 4.99 6.01
CA PRO A 119 -1.34 6.42 6.34
C PRO A 119 -1.47 6.61 7.84
N ASP A 120 -0.80 7.63 8.34
CA ASP A 120 -1.00 8.02 9.73
C ASP A 120 -2.35 8.70 9.92
N VAL A 121 -2.87 8.55 11.15
CA VAL A 121 -4.03 9.25 11.70
C VAL A 121 -3.57 9.86 13.02
N ASP A 122 -3.38 11.17 13.04
CA ASP A 122 -2.80 11.88 14.18
C ASP A 122 -3.25 13.36 14.22
N PRO A 123 -2.91 14.12 15.28
CA PRO A 123 -3.32 15.53 15.38
C PRO A 123 -2.67 16.49 14.38
N PHE A 124 -1.67 16.04 13.61
CA PHE A 124 -0.92 16.89 12.69
C PHE A 124 -1.47 16.84 11.27
N GLU A 125 -1.81 15.65 10.77
CA GLU A 125 -2.42 15.48 9.44
C GLU A 125 -3.88 15.04 9.49
N GLU A 126 -4.43 14.83 10.68
CA GLU A 126 -5.81 14.40 10.91
C GLU A 126 -6.09 13.09 10.14
N THR A 127 -7.07 13.08 9.24
CA THR A 127 -7.40 11.94 8.37
C THR A 127 -6.95 12.15 6.91
N LEU A 128 -6.08 13.14 6.65
CA LEU A 128 -5.72 13.56 5.30
C LEU A 128 -5.11 12.42 4.47
N GLY A 129 -4.15 11.68 5.05
CA GLY A 129 -3.50 10.54 4.39
C GLY A 129 -4.50 9.46 3.98
N VAL A 130 -5.46 9.13 4.85
CA VAL A 130 -6.53 8.16 4.58
C VAL A 130 -7.39 8.62 3.41
N ARG A 131 -7.88 9.86 3.45
CA ARG A 131 -8.71 10.43 2.38
C ARG A 131 -8.01 10.38 1.02
N VAL A 132 -6.75 10.82 0.95
CA VAL A 132 -5.94 10.79 -0.27
C VAL A 132 -5.77 9.37 -0.81
N LEU A 133 -5.54 8.39 0.07
CA LEU A 133 -5.34 7.01 -0.34
C LEU A 133 -6.63 6.32 -0.78
N VAL A 134 -7.78 6.67 -0.23
CA VAL A 134 -9.08 6.20 -0.72
C VAL A 134 -9.29 6.66 -2.18
N ASP A 135 -9.00 7.93 -2.47
CA ASP A 135 -9.12 8.47 -3.84
C ASP A 135 -8.11 7.83 -4.80
N LEU A 136 -6.88 7.56 -4.33
CA LEU A 136 -5.87 6.88 -5.13
C LEU A 136 -6.19 5.41 -5.36
N ARG A 137 -6.76 4.71 -4.36
CA ARG A 137 -7.26 3.34 -4.51
C ARG A 137 -8.30 3.26 -5.61
N GLU A 138 -9.27 4.16 -5.63
CA GLU A 138 -10.28 4.21 -6.70
C GLU A 138 -9.66 4.55 -8.06
N LYS A 139 -8.74 5.52 -8.11
CA LYS A 139 -8.05 5.93 -9.34
C LYS A 139 -7.22 4.80 -9.98
N TYR A 140 -6.64 3.92 -9.17
CA TYR A 140 -5.73 2.86 -9.61
C TYR A 140 -6.32 1.44 -9.49
N LYS A 141 -7.61 1.29 -9.21
CA LYS A 141 -8.27 -0.01 -8.97
C LYS A 141 -8.10 -1.05 -10.08
N ASP A 142 -7.90 -0.61 -11.32
CA ASP A 142 -7.70 -1.52 -12.47
C ASP A 142 -6.23 -1.99 -12.60
N LEU A 143 -5.32 -1.44 -11.79
CA LEU A 143 -3.87 -1.69 -11.86
C LEU A 143 -3.25 -2.11 -10.53
N LEU A 144 -3.88 -1.78 -9.39
CA LEU A 144 -3.35 -1.98 -8.05
C LEU A 144 -4.49 -2.33 -7.08
N ASP A 145 -4.40 -3.50 -6.48
CA ASP A 145 -5.21 -3.87 -5.32
C ASP A 145 -4.59 -3.25 -4.07
N MET A 146 -5.27 -2.27 -3.47
CA MET A 146 -4.76 -1.52 -2.32
C MET A 146 -5.62 -1.72 -1.07
N GLN A 147 -4.99 -2.20 0.00
CA GLN A 147 -5.52 -2.13 1.37
C GLN A 147 -5.04 -0.85 2.05
N ILE A 148 -5.91 -0.20 2.82
CA ILE A 148 -5.60 0.99 3.59
C ILE A 148 -5.71 0.66 5.09
N CYS A 149 -4.63 0.87 5.82
CA CYS A 149 -4.53 0.66 7.26
C CYS A 149 -4.50 2.01 7.98
N ALA A 150 -5.59 2.39 8.65
CA ALA A 150 -5.61 3.58 9.48
C ALA A 150 -4.65 3.39 10.67
N PHE A 151 -3.64 4.24 10.82
CA PHE A 151 -2.55 4.01 11.76
C PHE A 151 -2.35 5.17 12.75
N PRO A 152 -2.63 4.97 14.06
CA PRO A 152 -2.51 6.03 15.07
C PRO A 152 -1.06 6.20 15.54
N GLN A 153 -0.22 6.82 14.71
CA GLN A 153 1.24 6.94 14.90
C GLN A 153 1.64 7.56 16.24
N GLU A 154 0.95 8.61 16.66
CA GLU A 154 1.24 9.38 17.88
C GLU A 154 0.55 8.82 19.14
N GLY A 155 -0.19 7.71 19.01
CA GLY A 155 -0.99 7.12 20.08
C GLY A 155 -2.43 7.60 20.08
N ILE A 156 -3.32 6.80 20.67
CA ILE A 156 -4.77 7.09 20.80
C ILE A 156 -5.07 7.63 22.19
N VAL A 157 -4.41 7.10 23.23
CA VAL A 157 -4.71 7.48 24.62
C VAL A 157 -4.06 8.81 24.95
N ARG A 158 -2.81 9.01 24.51
CA ARG A 158 -2.08 10.28 24.60
C ARG A 158 -2.76 11.42 23.82
N HIS A 159 -3.43 11.10 22.72
CA HIS A 159 -4.16 12.04 21.87
C HIS A 159 -5.62 11.61 21.71
N PRO A 160 -6.50 11.91 22.69
CA PRO A 160 -7.88 11.41 22.70
C PRO A 160 -8.70 11.78 21.45
N GLU A 161 -8.39 12.89 20.79
CA GLU A 161 -8.99 13.31 19.51
C GLU A 161 -8.77 12.29 18.38
N VAL A 162 -7.70 11.49 18.45
CA VAL A 162 -7.39 10.44 17.46
C VAL A 162 -8.44 9.34 17.50
N TYR A 163 -9.13 9.11 18.62
CA TYR A 163 -10.19 8.10 18.68
C TYR A 163 -11.29 8.36 17.64
N ASP A 164 -11.77 9.60 17.55
CA ASP A 164 -12.81 9.98 16.61
C ASP A 164 -12.29 9.98 15.17
N MET A 165 -11.03 10.37 14.96
CA MET A 165 -10.37 10.31 13.64
C MET A 165 -10.20 8.87 13.15
N MET A 166 -9.95 7.91 14.05
CA MET A 166 -9.89 6.49 13.72
C MET A 166 -11.26 5.96 13.31
N GLU A 167 -12.34 6.35 14.01
CA GLU A 167 -13.70 6.02 13.58
C GLU A 167 -14.04 6.61 12.21
N GLU A 168 -13.65 7.86 11.97
CA GLU A 168 -13.86 8.52 10.68
C GLU A 168 -13.10 7.80 9.57
N SER A 169 -11.84 7.40 9.81
CA SER A 169 -11.02 6.67 8.85
C SER A 169 -11.63 5.33 8.43
N ILE A 170 -12.25 4.61 9.37
CA ILE A 170 -13.02 3.39 9.06
C ILE A 170 -14.23 3.73 8.18
N LYS A 171 -15.00 4.77 8.52
CA LYS A 171 -16.16 5.23 7.72
C LYS A 171 -15.76 5.69 6.31
N MET A 172 -14.57 6.25 6.13
CA MET A 172 -14.02 6.62 4.82
C MET A 172 -13.63 5.40 3.96
N GLY A 173 -13.48 4.23 4.57
CA GLY A 173 -13.17 2.97 3.88
C GLY A 173 -11.76 2.45 4.09
N ALA A 174 -11.13 2.74 5.24
CA ALA A 174 -9.96 1.98 5.69
C ALA A 174 -10.35 0.51 5.91
N ASP A 175 -9.53 -0.40 5.40
CA ASP A 175 -9.78 -1.85 5.45
C ASP A 175 -9.19 -2.50 6.71
N ILE A 176 -8.23 -1.83 7.34
CA ILE A 176 -7.45 -2.34 8.46
C ILE A 176 -7.28 -1.23 9.50
N VAL A 177 -7.28 -1.61 10.77
CA VAL A 177 -6.87 -0.75 11.88
C VAL A 177 -5.49 -1.19 12.36
N GLY A 178 -4.55 -0.25 12.37
CA GLY A 178 -3.23 -0.41 12.95
C GLY A 178 -3.17 0.08 14.40
N GLY A 179 -2.01 -0.09 15.03
CA GLY A 179 -1.76 0.38 16.39
C GLY A 179 -0.29 0.70 16.64
N CYS A 180 -0.04 1.72 17.43
CA CYS A 180 1.29 2.17 17.84
C CYS A 180 1.40 2.21 19.38
N PRO A 181 1.24 1.07 20.08
CA PRO A 181 1.11 1.03 21.54
C PRO A 181 2.33 1.55 22.31
N TYR A 182 3.51 1.56 21.67
CA TYR A 182 4.75 2.07 22.26
C TYR A 182 4.85 3.60 22.24
N SER A 183 3.95 4.30 21.52
CA SER A 183 3.86 5.77 21.51
C SER A 183 3.11 6.33 22.72
N GLU A 184 2.49 5.47 23.53
CA GLU A 184 1.73 5.86 24.73
C GLU A 184 2.65 6.17 25.92
N ASP A 185 2.18 7.04 26.83
CA ASP A 185 2.99 7.56 27.94
C ASP A 185 3.22 6.53 29.07
N SER A 186 2.44 5.45 29.14
CA SER A 186 2.54 4.44 30.19
C SER A 186 2.16 3.04 29.71
N ILE A 187 2.63 2.00 30.41
CA ILE A 187 2.23 0.60 30.15
C ILE A 187 0.72 0.41 30.28
N GLU A 188 0.06 1.17 31.15
CA GLU A 188 -1.38 1.08 31.32
C GLU A 188 -2.10 1.66 30.09
N ASP A 189 -1.59 2.76 29.54
CA ASP A 189 -2.14 3.36 28.33
C ASP A 189 -1.81 2.54 27.08
N THR A 190 -0.65 1.88 27.03
CA THR A 190 -0.33 0.85 26.04
C THR A 190 -1.38 -0.27 26.00
N LYS A 191 -1.83 -0.77 27.16
CA LYS A 191 -2.88 -1.80 27.20
C LYS A 191 -4.21 -1.27 26.68
N LYS A 192 -4.62 -0.08 27.13
CA LYS A 192 -5.84 0.58 26.63
C LYS A 192 -5.79 0.83 25.13
N HIS A 193 -4.65 1.23 24.58
CA HIS A 193 -4.44 1.37 23.15
C HIS A 193 -4.74 0.06 22.42
N ILE A 194 -4.20 -1.06 22.90
CA ILE A 194 -4.44 -2.38 22.30
C ILE A 194 -5.93 -2.73 22.37
N GLU A 195 -6.59 -2.51 23.52
CA GLU A 195 -8.03 -2.72 23.68
C GLU A 195 -8.85 -1.88 22.68
N MET A 196 -8.49 -0.60 22.49
CA MET A 196 -9.12 0.29 21.52
C MET A 196 -8.93 -0.21 20.08
N VAL A 197 -7.73 -0.67 19.71
CA VAL A 197 -7.44 -1.25 18.39
C VAL A 197 -8.31 -2.47 18.12
N PHE A 198 -8.48 -3.38 19.09
CA PHE A 198 -9.39 -4.52 18.95
C PHE A 198 -10.86 -4.08 18.85
N CYS A 199 -11.27 -3.05 19.60
CA CYS A 199 -12.61 -2.49 19.50
C CYS A 199 -12.87 -1.92 18.09
N PHE A 200 -11.94 -1.16 17.53
CA PHE A 200 -12.03 -0.67 16.15
C PHE A 200 -12.04 -1.79 15.12
N GLY A 201 -11.19 -2.82 15.28
CA GLY A 201 -11.16 -3.98 14.39
C GLY A 201 -12.47 -4.76 14.32
N SER A 202 -13.33 -4.66 15.34
CA SER A 202 -14.68 -5.25 15.30
C SER A 202 -15.70 -4.48 14.46
N LYS A 203 -15.32 -3.29 13.95
CA LYS A 203 -16.19 -2.38 13.18
C LYS A 203 -15.92 -2.40 11.67
N ILE A 204 -14.93 -3.18 11.20
CA ILE A 204 -14.51 -3.26 9.78
C ILE A 204 -14.97 -4.58 9.16
#